data_AF-A0ABD2JLA7-F1
#
_entry.id   AF-A0ABD2JLA7-F1
#
_cell.length_a   1.000
_cell.length_b   1.000
_cell.length_c   1.000
_cell.angle_alpha   90.00
_cell.angle_beta   90.00
_cell.angle_gamma   90.00
#
_symmetry.space_group_name_H-M   'P 1'
#
loop_
_entity.id
_entity.type
_entity.pdbx_description
1 polymer ?
#
loop_
_entity_poly.entity_id
_entity_poly.type
_entity_poly.pdbx_seq_one_letter_code
_entity_poly.pdbx_strand_id
1 'polypeptide(L)'
;MVMRVGSLIFHRIGQLLPDQLKAFTTEEHIFPVGYRVTRLFWSTCDFNDRVRYECAVVDGDGKPEFHVKNVDHENATTTEIGSQQQTLQEQSALSPTTAWAKILHAIADFRAKNSSELTYDYQFDIEETGKKIPCLCGAPNCVKWMN
;
A
#
# COMPACT_ATOMS: atom_id res chain seq x y z
N MET A 1 -6.54 -22.11 9.27
CA MET A 1 -7.57 -21.05 9.39
C MET A 1 -6.99 -19.78 8.78
N VAL A 2 -7.64 -19.17 7.80
CA VAL A 2 -7.19 -17.90 7.19
C VAL A 2 -8.05 -16.78 7.78
N MET A 3 -7.42 -15.83 8.48
CA MET A 3 -8.11 -14.64 8.99
C MET A 3 -7.92 -13.51 7.97
N ARG A 4 -9.02 -12.94 7.49
CA ARG A 4 -9.02 -11.83 6.54
C ARG A 4 -9.83 -10.66 7.09
N VAL A 5 -9.29 -9.46 7.00
CA VAL A 5 -9.93 -8.21 7.38
C VAL A 5 -9.80 -7.24 6.21
N GLY A 6 -10.86 -7.10 5.41
CA GLY A 6 -10.85 -6.26 4.21
C GLY A 6 -9.80 -6.67 3.18
N SER A 7 -8.85 -5.78 2.92
CA SER A 7 -7.69 -6.00 2.02
C SER A 7 -6.48 -6.63 2.70
N LEU A 8 -6.58 -6.96 4.00
CA LEU A 8 -5.51 -7.58 4.78
C LEU A 8 -5.80 -9.06 5.04
N ILE A 9 -4.81 -9.92 4.79
CA ILE A 9 -4.87 -11.37 5.02
C ILE A 9 -3.77 -11.72 6.01
N PHE A 10 -4.12 -12.36 7.13
CA PHE A 10 -3.18 -12.74 8.16
C PHE A 10 -2.63 -14.14 7.93
N HIS A 11 -1.30 -14.25 7.93
CA HIS A 11 -0.57 -15.51 7.85
C HIS A 11 -0.02 -15.91 9.21
N ARG A 12 0.61 -14.96 9.91
CA ARG A 12 1.15 -15.14 11.25
C ARG A 12 0.98 -13.84 12.04
N ILE A 13 0.50 -13.94 13.29
CA ILE A 13 0.36 -12.77 14.16
C ILE A 13 1.68 -12.39 14.86
N GLY A 14 2.69 -13.25 14.80
CA GLY A 14 3.97 -13.06 15.48
C GLY A 14 3.89 -13.29 16.98
N GLN A 15 4.99 -12.98 17.67
CA GLN A 15 5.10 -13.07 19.12
C GLN A 15 6.03 -12.00 19.67
N LEU A 16 5.86 -11.65 20.94
CA LEU A 16 6.77 -10.79 21.69
C LEU A 16 7.30 -11.56 22.89
N LEU A 17 8.61 -11.72 22.96
CA LEU A 17 9.26 -12.25 24.15
C LEU A 17 9.38 -11.17 25.23
N PRO A 18 9.48 -11.52 26.53
CA PRO A 18 9.59 -10.55 27.62
C PRO A 18 10.68 -9.50 27.40
N ASP A 19 11.86 -9.93 26.91
CA ASP A 19 13.00 -9.04 26.65
C ASP A 19 12.74 -8.06 25.47
N GLN A 20 11.81 -8.40 24.58
CA GLN A 20 11.46 -7.59 23.41
C GLN A 20 10.39 -6.53 23.73
N LEU A 21 9.64 -6.65 24.83
CA LEU A 21 8.52 -5.76 25.13
C LEU A 21 8.92 -4.27 25.14
N LYS A 22 10.10 -3.94 25.66
CA LYS A 22 10.58 -2.54 25.70
C LYS A 22 10.95 -1.99 24.32
N ALA A 23 11.51 -2.81 23.44
CA ALA A 23 12.03 -2.37 22.15
C ALA A 23 11.01 -2.47 21.00
N PHE A 24 10.00 -3.33 21.14
CA PHE A 24 9.02 -3.65 20.09
C PHE A 24 7.60 -3.15 20.40
N THR A 25 7.48 -2.17 21.30
CA THR A 25 6.19 -1.51 21.57
C THR A 25 6.38 0.01 21.63
N THR A 26 5.32 0.72 21.27
CA THR A 26 5.14 2.15 21.56
C THR A 26 3.91 2.31 22.45
N GLU A 27 3.60 3.54 22.84
CA GLU A 27 2.39 3.86 23.59
C GLU A 27 1.10 3.41 22.87
N GLU A 28 1.13 3.39 21.53
CA GLU A 28 -0.06 3.14 20.71
C GLU A 28 -0.02 1.80 19.94
N HIS A 29 1.15 1.16 19.81
CA HIS A 29 1.33 0.03 18.89
C HIS A 29 2.26 -1.05 19.47
N ILE A 30 2.04 -2.28 19.00
CA ILE A 30 2.93 -3.42 19.24
C ILE A 30 3.48 -3.97 17.91
N PHE A 31 4.72 -4.45 17.92
CA PHE A 31 5.41 -4.95 16.72
C PHE A 31 5.89 -6.39 16.92
N PRO A 32 4.98 -7.39 16.93
CA PRO A 32 5.33 -8.76 17.21
C PRO A 32 6.28 -9.34 16.15
N VAL A 33 7.41 -9.89 16.60
CA VAL A 33 8.39 -10.55 15.72
C VAL A 33 7.75 -11.77 15.07
N GLY A 34 7.94 -11.92 13.76
CA GLY A 34 7.32 -12.98 12.97
C GLY A 34 5.90 -12.66 12.49
N TYR A 35 5.38 -11.46 12.79
CA TYR A 35 4.15 -10.95 12.18
C TYR A 35 4.28 -11.01 10.65
N ARG A 36 3.26 -11.54 9.98
CA ARG A 36 3.23 -11.71 8.53
C ARG A 36 1.82 -11.62 8.00
N VAL A 37 1.61 -10.71 7.05
CA VAL A 37 0.32 -10.46 6.42
C VAL A 37 0.50 -10.21 4.93
N THR A 38 -0.53 -10.45 4.14
CA THR A 38 -0.64 -9.94 2.78
C THR A 38 -1.60 -8.76 2.75
N ARG A 39 -1.16 -7.63 2.20
CA ARG A 39 -1.98 -6.47 1.89
C ARG A 39 -2.22 -6.42 0.38
N LEU A 40 -3.49 -6.44 -0.02
CA LEU A 40 -3.90 -6.13 -1.39
C LEU A 40 -3.84 -4.62 -1.60
N PHE A 41 -2.98 -4.18 -2.52
CA PHE A 41 -2.78 -2.77 -2.82
C PHE A 41 -2.44 -2.55 -4.30
N TRP A 42 -2.41 -1.29 -4.73
CA TRP A 42 -2.16 -0.95 -6.13
C TRP A 42 -0.80 -1.45 -6.63
N SER A 43 -0.79 -1.96 -7.87
CA SER A 43 0.44 -2.23 -8.58
C SER A 43 1.22 -0.95 -8.87
N THR A 44 2.54 -1.06 -8.91
CA THR A 44 3.46 0.04 -9.24
C THR A 44 3.69 0.18 -10.74
N CYS A 45 3.20 -0.78 -11.54
CA CYS A 45 3.37 -0.80 -13.00
C CYS A 45 2.04 -0.90 -13.77
N ASP A 46 0.91 -1.12 -13.09
CA ASP A 46 -0.43 -1.12 -13.69
C ASP A 46 -1.41 -0.42 -12.75
N PHE A 47 -2.11 0.60 -13.24
CA PHE A 47 -3.04 1.40 -12.42
C PHE A 47 -4.39 0.71 -12.20
N ASN A 48 -4.74 -0.28 -13.03
CA ASN A 48 -6.01 -1.02 -12.92
C ASN A 48 -5.87 -2.27 -12.07
N ASP A 49 -4.64 -2.64 -11.71
CA ASP A 49 -4.39 -3.89 -11.01
C ASP A 49 -4.09 -3.69 -9.52
N ARG A 50 -4.60 -4.63 -8.73
CA ARG A 50 -4.24 -4.77 -7.32
C ARG A 50 -3.43 -6.04 -7.14
N VAL A 51 -2.25 -5.84 -6.60
CA VAL A 51 -1.29 -6.91 -6.31
C VAL A 51 -1.16 -7.14 -4.81
N ARG A 52 -0.61 -8.30 -4.48
CA ARG A 52 -0.33 -8.75 -3.13
C ARG A 52 1.04 -8.26 -2.70
N TYR A 53 1.06 -7.47 -1.63
CA TYR A 53 2.28 -7.15 -0.89
C TYR A 53 2.31 -7.98 0.38
N GLU A 54 3.37 -8.76 0.57
CA GLU A 54 3.64 -9.37 1.87
C GLU A 54 4.34 -8.36 2.77
N CYS A 55 3.79 -8.15 3.97
CA CYS A 55 4.39 -7.33 5.01
C CYS A 55 4.83 -8.25 6.16
N ALA A 56 6.03 -8.02 6.68
CA ALA A 56 6.54 -8.75 7.83
C ALA A 56 7.24 -7.85 8.84
N VAL A 57 7.23 -8.27 10.11
CA VAL A 57 8.06 -7.69 11.17
C VAL A 57 9.10 -8.74 11.58
N VAL A 58 10.37 -8.36 11.55
CA VAL A 58 11.49 -9.20 11.99
C VAL A 58 12.29 -8.49 13.07
N ASP A 59 13.14 -9.25 13.76
CA ASP A 59 14.10 -8.72 14.72
C ASP A 59 15.38 -8.33 13.98
N GLY A 60 15.61 -7.02 13.85
CA GLY A 60 16.82 -6.42 13.31
C GLY A 60 17.63 -5.80 14.43
N ASP A 61 18.64 -6.52 14.91
CA ASP A 61 19.55 -6.09 15.97
C ASP A 61 18.83 -5.61 17.26
N GLY A 62 17.80 -6.35 17.70
CA GLY A 62 17.03 -6.05 18.90
C GLY A 62 15.97 -4.97 18.72
N LYS A 63 15.64 -4.61 17.47
CA LYS A 63 14.62 -3.63 17.11
C LYS A 63 13.70 -4.17 16.01
N PRO A 64 12.46 -3.68 15.91
CA PRO A 64 11.56 -4.07 14.82
C PRO A 64 12.07 -3.55 13.47
N GLU A 65 12.28 -4.47 12.55
CA GLU A 65 12.50 -4.16 11.14
C GLU A 65 11.27 -4.58 10.32
N PHE A 66 10.82 -3.69 9.45
CA PHE A 66 9.59 -3.83 8.69
C PHE A 66 9.92 -4.12 7.24
N HIS A 67 9.46 -5.26 6.74
CA HIS A 67 9.72 -5.73 5.38
C HIS A 67 8.43 -5.68 4.55
N VAL A 68 8.54 -5.19 3.31
CA VAL A 68 7.44 -5.17 2.34
C VAL A 68 7.95 -5.64 0.99
N LYS A 69 7.27 -6.63 0.40
CA LYS A 69 7.61 -7.15 -0.93
C LYS A 69 6.37 -7.48 -1.73
N ASN A 70 6.42 -7.25 -3.05
CA ASN A 70 5.36 -7.66 -3.96
C ASN A 70 5.54 -9.15 -4.32
N VAL A 71 4.53 -9.98 -4.02
CA VAL A 71 4.61 -11.43 -4.22
C VAL A 71 3.93 -11.93 -5.50
N ASP A 72 3.32 -11.04 -6.28
CA ASP A 72 2.69 -11.41 -7.56
C ASP A 72 3.71 -11.44 -8.70
N HIS A 73 4.76 -10.62 -8.64
CA HIS A 73 5.83 -10.60 -9.64
C HIS A 73 6.93 -11.65 -9.40
N GLU A 74 6.89 -12.39 -8.29
CA GLU A 74 7.87 -13.47 -7.99
C GLU A 74 7.61 -14.75 -8.81
N ASN A 75 6.46 -14.88 -9.49
CA ASN A 75 6.12 -16.05 -10.34
C ASN A 75 6.38 -15.84 -11.83
N ALA A 76 6.90 -14.67 -12.24
CA ALA A 76 7.39 -14.46 -13.60
C ALA A 76 8.73 -15.21 -13.76
N THR A 77 8.62 -16.51 -14.00
CA THR A 77 9.72 -17.39 -14.38
C THR A 77 10.52 -16.69 -15.46
N THR A 78 11.79 -16.42 -15.17
CA THR A 78 12.80 -15.87 -16.06
C THR A 78 12.68 -16.47 -17.46
N THR A 79 11.95 -15.79 -18.33
CA THR A 79 12.06 -16.00 -19.77
C THR A 79 12.70 -14.72 -20.25
N GLU A 80 14.01 -14.80 -20.44
CA GLU A 80 14.78 -13.77 -21.11
C GLU A 80 14.09 -13.47 -22.44
N ILE A 81 13.66 -12.21 -22.61
CA ILE A 81 13.92 -11.34 -23.76
C ILE A 81 12.97 -10.13 -23.64
N GLY A 82 13.55 -8.97 -23.32
CA GLY A 82 13.06 -7.69 -23.84
C GLY A 82 11.80 -7.08 -23.22
N SER A 83 11.83 -6.76 -21.93
CA SER A 83 11.30 -5.47 -21.44
C SER A 83 11.80 -5.26 -20.01
N GLN A 84 12.45 -4.12 -19.76
CA GLN A 84 12.99 -3.77 -18.44
C GLN A 84 11.84 -3.54 -17.46
N GLN A 85 11.30 -4.62 -16.88
CA GLN A 85 10.45 -4.56 -15.70
C GLN A 85 11.36 -4.51 -14.48
N GLN A 86 11.56 -3.32 -13.95
CA GLN A 86 12.32 -3.11 -12.73
C GLN A 86 11.46 -3.59 -11.55
N THR A 87 11.59 -4.87 -11.20
CA THR A 87 10.97 -5.44 -10.00
C THR A 87 11.47 -4.65 -8.80
N LEU A 88 10.58 -3.98 -8.08
CA LEU A 88 10.93 -3.33 -6.81
C LEU A 88 11.43 -4.44 -5.88
N GLN A 89 12.72 -4.37 -5.53
CA GLN A 89 13.32 -5.26 -4.54
C GLN A 89 12.56 -5.15 -3.21
N GLU A 90 12.67 -6.16 -2.36
CA GLU A 90 12.15 -6.12 -1.00
C GLU A 90 12.61 -4.83 -0.28
N GLN A 91 11.66 -4.14 0.34
CA GLN A 91 11.94 -2.93 1.11
C GLN A 91 11.99 -3.29 2.58
N SER A 92 13.11 -2.98 3.25
CA SER A 92 13.21 -3.04 4.71
C SER A 92 13.45 -1.66 5.30
N ALA A 93 12.87 -1.38 6.47
CA ALA A 93 13.08 -0.14 7.19
C ALA A 93 12.76 -0.27 8.69
N LEU A 94 13.17 0.72 9.48
CA LEU A 94 12.89 0.79 10.93
C LEU A 94 11.48 1.33 11.27
N SER A 95 10.66 1.64 10.26
CA SER A 95 9.27 2.03 10.47
C SER A 95 8.36 1.50 9.35
N PRO A 96 7.07 1.22 9.64
CA PRO A 96 6.12 0.80 8.60
C PRO A 96 6.00 1.83 7.46
N THR A 97 5.96 3.11 7.81
CA THR A 97 5.80 4.21 6.84
C THR A 97 6.99 4.26 5.89
N THR A 98 8.21 4.13 6.41
CA THR A 98 9.43 4.16 5.60
C THR A 98 9.53 2.92 4.70
N ALA A 99 9.15 1.74 5.19
CA ALA A 99 9.15 0.52 4.39
C ALA A 99 8.22 0.62 3.17
N TRP A 100 7.11 1.34 3.29
CA TRP A 100 6.16 1.59 2.19
C TRP A 100 6.52 2.77 1.28
N ALA A 101 7.43 3.66 1.69
CA ALA A 101 7.66 4.94 1.01
C ALA A 101 7.97 4.78 -0.48
N LYS A 102 8.91 3.88 -0.85
CA LYS A 102 9.29 3.70 -2.27
C LYS A 102 8.15 3.16 -3.13
N ILE A 103 7.32 2.28 -2.58
CA ILE A 103 6.15 1.74 -3.28
C ILE A 103 5.13 2.85 -3.53
N LEU A 104 4.87 3.67 -2.51
CA LEU A 104 3.93 4.80 -2.62
C LEU A 104 4.44 5.86 -3.62
N HIS A 105 5.72 6.19 -3.58
CA HIS A 105 6.33 7.09 -4.56
C HIS A 105 6.24 6.53 -5.98
N ALA A 106 6.58 5.26 -6.19
CA ALA A 106 6.47 4.63 -7.50
C ALA A 106 5.03 4.65 -8.03
N ILE A 107 4.02 4.39 -7.19
CA ILE A 107 2.60 4.50 -7.57
C ILE A 107 2.25 5.95 -7.93
N ALA A 108 2.70 6.92 -7.14
CA ALA A 108 2.43 8.33 -7.39
C ALA A 108 3.04 8.81 -8.70
N ASP A 109 4.32 8.51 -8.95
CA ASP A 109 5.04 8.86 -10.17
C ASP A 109 4.41 8.20 -11.40
N PHE A 110 4.04 6.92 -11.28
CA PHE A 110 3.36 6.20 -12.34
C PHE A 110 2.02 6.82 -12.69
N ARG A 111 1.22 7.22 -11.70
CA ARG A 111 -0.07 7.89 -11.92
C ARG A 111 0.07 9.27 -12.53
N ALA A 112 1.04 10.05 -12.06
CA ALA A 112 1.34 11.38 -12.60
C ALA A 112 1.72 11.30 -14.08
N LYS A 113 2.53 10.31 -14.46
CA LYS A 113 2.95 10.10 -15.86
C LYS A 113 1.82 9.67 -16.79
N ASN A 114 0.85 8.90 -16.29
CA ASN A 114 -0.20 8.31 -17.11
C ASN A 114 -1.55 9.07 -17.04
N SER A 115 -1.59 10.25 -16.39
CA SER A 115 -2.81 11.08 -16.23
C SER A 115 -4.02 10.30 -15.68
N SER A 116 -3.77 9.26 -14.88
CA SER A 116 -4.81 8.44 -14.28
C SER A 116 -5.23 9.04 -12.93
N GLU A 117 -6.26 9.87 -12.94
CA GLU A 117 -6.88 10.38 -11.71
C GLU A 117 -7.89 9.37 -11.18
N LEU A 118 -7.71 8.92 -9.92
CA LEU A 118 -8.75 8.15 -9.23
C LEU A 118 -9.81 9.13 -8.73
N THR A 119 -10.81 9.42 -9.57
CA THR A 119 -12.00 10.13 -9.13
C THR A 119 -12.93 9.15 -8.42
N TYR A 120 -13.14 9.32 -7.12
CA TYR A 120 -14.22 8.65 -6.41
C TYR A 120 -15.48 9.50 -6.58
N ASP A 121 -16.45 9.00 -7.34
CA ASP A 121 -17.81 9.53 -7.32
C ASP A 121 -18.42 9.11 -5.97
N TYR A 122 -18.30 9.98 -4.98
CA TYR A 122 -19.06 9.82 -3.75
C TYR A 122 -20.52 10.01 -4.12
N GLN A 123 -21.20 8.92 -4.50
CA GLN A 123 -22.64 8.85 -4.75
C GLN A 123 -23.41 9.10 -3.44
N PHE A 124 -23.26 10.30 -2.89
CA PHE A 124 -24.16 10.84 -1.90
C PHE A 124 -25.46 11.20 -2.62
N ASP A 125 -26.59 10.85 -2.01
CA ASP A 125 -27.89 11.34 -2.47
C ASP A 125 -27.84 12.88 -2.47
N ILE A 126 -28.29 13.48 -3.58
CA ILE A 126 -28.25 14.93 -3.78
C ILE A 126 -29.16 15.60 -2.75
N GLU A 127 -28.59 16.09 -1.64
CA GLU A 127 -29.32 16.96 -0.71
C GLU A 127 -29.56 18.35 -1.33
N GLU A 128 -30.69 18.93 -0.98
CA GLU A 128 -31.37 20.06 -1.63
C GLU A 128 -30.47 21.23 -2.07
N THR A 129 -30.48 21.47 -3.38
CA THR A 129 -30.28 22.64 -4.27
C THR A 129 -29.57 23.94 -3.85
N GLY A 130 -29.19 24.17 -2.59
CA GLY A 130 -28.72 25.46 -2.09
C GLY A 130 -27.20 25.62 -1.92
N LYS A 131 -26.40 24.54 -2.01
CA LYS A 131 -24.96 24.56 -1.68
C LYS A 131 -24.10 23.92 -2.77
N LYS A 132 -24.21 24.40 -4.02
CA LYS A 132 -23.31 23.95 -5.10
C LYS A 132 -21.95 24.63 -5.00
N ILE A 133 -20.88 23.84 -4.99
CA ILE A 133 -19.50 24.32 -4.96
C ILE A 133 -18.98 24.39 -6.41
N PRO A 134 -18.54 25.56 -6.90
CA PRO A 134 -18.07 25.69 -8.27
C PRO A 134 -16.74 24.96 -8.48
N CYS A 135 -16.65 24.20 -9.56
CA CYS A 135 -15.42 23.55 -10.01
C CYS A 135 -14.51 24.57 -10.73
N LEU A 136 -13.23 24.59 -10.38
CA LEU A 136 -12.22 25.51 -10.93
C LEU A 136 -11.14 24.80 -11.79
N CYS A 137 -11.42 23.59 -12.29
CA CYS A 137 -10.39 22.75 -12.93
C CYS A 137 -9.98 23.17 -14.35
N GLY A 138 -10.78 23.99 -15.04
CA GLY A 138 -10.47 24.49 -16.39
C GLY A 138 -10.52 23.46 -17.52
N ALA A 139 -11.00 22.23 -17.28
CA ALA A 139 -11.10 21.20 -18.31
C ALA A 139 -12.20 21.53 -19.35
N PRO A 140 -11.98 21.25 -20.65
CA PRO A 140 -12.89 21.65 -21.74
C PRO A 140 -14.30 21.03 -21.65
N ASN A 141 -14.45 19.91 -20.95
CA ASN A 141 -15.72 19.21 -20.75
C ASN A 141 -16.16 19.13 -19.28
N CYS A 142 -15.78 20.11 -18.45
CA CYS A 142 -16.09 20.12 -17.03
C CYS A 142 -17.59 20.31 -16.75
N VAL A 143 -18.14 19.53 -15.81
CA VAL A 143 -19.53 19.65 -15.30
C VAL A 143 -19.77 20.89 -14.42
N LYS A 144 -18.72 21.67 -14.14
CA LYS A 144 -18.69 22.96 -13.44
C LYS A 144 -19.01 22.94 -11.94
N TRP A 145 -19.35 21.79 -11.37
CA TRP A 145 -19.72 21.67 -9.96
C TRP A 145 -19.02 20.47 -9.31
N MET A 146 -18.68 20.60 -8.04
CA MET A 146 -17.99 19.56 -7.27
C MET A 146 -18.94 18.66 -6.48
N ASN A 147 -20.23 18.99 -6.45
CA ASN A 147 -21.33 18.28 -5.81
C ASN A 147 -22.66 18.53 -6.54
#